data_AF-A0A2V9KHH4-F1
#
_entry.id   AF-A0A2V9KHH4-F1
#
_cell.length_a   1.000
_cell.length_b   1.000
_cell.length_c   1.000
_cell.angle_alpha   90.00
_cell.angle_beta   90.00
_cell.angle_gamma   90.00
#
_symmetry.space_group_name_H-M   'P 1'
#
loop_
_entity.id
_entity.type
_entity.pdbx_description
1 polymer ?
#
loop_
_entity_poly.entity_id
_entity_poly.type
_entity_poly.pdbx_seq_one_letter_code
_entity_poly.pdbx_strand_id
1 'polypeptide(L)'
;MREFYAQQEGTCHTKMQLEEAFLERLKAGEGLTLKQVLARAKLRPVTIRLANRDIETARKLAARKGIGYQTYIKMLLHEALHRESNRR
;
A
#
# COMPACT_ATOMS: atom_id res chain seq x y z
N MET A 1 12.24 -12.16 48.99
CA MET A 1 12.76 -11.89 47.62
C MET A 1 11.87 -12.54 46.55
N ARG A 2 10.56 -12.23 46.55
CA ARG A 2 9.60 -12.55 45.46
C ARG A 2 8.38 -11.60 45.54
N GLU A 3 8.65 -10.31 45.56
CA GLU A 3 7.62 -9.26 45.52
C GLU A 3 8.20 -8.10 44.71
N PHE A 4 7.99 -8.05 43.38
CA PHE A 4 8.25 -6.80 42.63
C PHE A 4 7.63 -6.64 41.23
N TYR A 5 6.54 -7.31 40.83
CA TYR A 5 5.89 -6.87 39.56
C TYR A 5 4.38 -6.79 39.70
N ALA A 6 3.96 -5.83 40.52
CA ALA A 6 2.71 -5.14 40.33
C ALA A 6 2.90 -4.04 39.28
N GLN A 7 1.87 -3.85 38.44
CA GLN A 7 1.62 -2.66 37.61
C GLN A 7 2.44 -2.51 36.32
N GLN A 8 1.90 -3.08 35.23
CA GLN A 8 1.56 -2.32 34.02
C GLN A 8 0.32 -2.95 33.37
N GLU A 9 -0.87 -2.63 33.89
CA GLU A 9 -2.09 -2.65 33.07
C GLU A 9 -2.11 -1.36 32.24
N GLY A 10 -2.15 -1.48 30.92
CA GLY A 10 -2.16 -0.33 30.03
C GLY A 10 -2.22 -0.70 28.55
N THR A 11 -3.44 -0.94 28.05
CA THR A 11 -3.83 -0.95 26.62
C THR A 11 -3.51 -2.18 25.77
N CYS A 12 -3.99 -3.36 26.17
CA CYS A 12 -4.25 -4.46 25.22
C CYS A 12 -5.61 -4.24 24.54
N HIS A 13 -5.69 -3.24 23.67
CA HIS A 13 -6.74 -3.14 22.65
C HIS A 13 -6.10 -3.52 21.30
N THR A 14 -6.88 -3.61 20.22
CA THR A 14 -6.44 -3.35 18.82
C THR A 14 -6.24 -4.50 17.82
N LYS A 15 -6.66 -5.76 18.05
CA LYS A 15 -6.87 -6.69 16.91
C LYS A 15 -8.34 -7.04 16.69
N MET A 16 -8.99 -7.59 17.70
CA MET A 16 -10.41 -8.01 17.59
C MET A 16 -11.36 -6.82 17.38
N GLN A 17 -11.15 -5.73 18.13
CA GLN A 17 -11.95 -4.49 17.97
C GLN A 17 -11.66 -3.76 16.66
N LEU A 18 -10.45 -3.91 16.12
CA LEU A 18 -10.10 -3.31 14.83
C LEU A 18 -10.77 -4.08 13.69
N GLU A 19 -10.77 -5.41 13.77
CA GLU A 19 -11.46 -6.29 12.83
C GLU A 19 -12.98 -6.07 12.87
N GLU A 20 -13.56 -5.94 14.06
CA GLU A 20 -14.98 -5.64 14.24
C GLU A 20 -15.36 -4.25 13.70
N ALA A 21 -14.61 -3.20 14.06
CA ALA A 21 -14.83 -1.86 13.52
C ALA A 21 -14.64 -1.81 11.99
N PHE A 22 -13.68 -2.58 11.45
CA PHE A 22 -13.47 -2.69 10.01
C PHE A 22 -14.64 -3.39 9.31
N LEU A 23 -15.14 -4.49 9.88
CA LEU A 23 -16.31 -5.23 9.39
C LEU A 23 -17.57 -4.37 9.43
N GLU A 24 -17.81 -3.63 10.51
CA GLU A 24 -18.96 -2.74 10.63
C GLU A 24 -18.92 -1.61 9.59
N ARG A 25 -17.74 -1.04 9.31
CA ARG A 25 -17.57 -0.02 8.27
C ARG A 25 -17.72 -0.58 6.86
N LEU A 26 -17.31 -1.82 6.63
CA LEU A 26 -17.59 -2.53 5.37
C LEU A 26 -19.10 -2.77 5.18
N LYS A 27 -19.80 -3.21 6.23
CA LYS A 27 -21.27 -3.40 6.19
C LYS A 27 -22.02 -2.09 6.00
N ALA A 28 -21.54 -1.00 6.61
CA ALA A 28 -22.09 0.35 6.43
C ALA A 28 -21.80 0.96 5.06
N GLY A 29 -21.06 0.26 4.17
CA GLY A 29 -20.72 0.74 2.83
C GLY A 29 -19.72 1.91 2.83
N GLU A 30 -19.10 2.21 3.98
CA GLU A 30 -18.10 3.27 4.12
C GLU A 30 -16.72 2.86 3.58
N GLY A 31 -16.50 1.55 3.37
CA GLY A 31 -15.29 1.03 2.77
C GLY A 31 -15.20 1.40 1.30
N LEU A 32 -14.21 2.24 0.94
CA LEU A 32 -13.90 2.49 -0.46
C LEU A 32 -13.25 1.24 -1.06
N THR A 33 -14.00 0.60 -1.96
CA THR A 33 -13.45 -0.48 -2.77
C THR A 33 -12.32 0.06 -3.66
N LEU A 34 -11.33 -0.78 -3.99
CA LEU A 34 -10.27 -0.40 -4.93
C LEU A 34 -10.84 0.17 -6.23
N LYS A 35 -11.95 -0.40 -6.73
CA LYS A 35 -12.64 0.09 -7.92
C LYS A 35 -13.16 1.51 -7.75
N GLN A 36 -13.74 1.85 -6.60
CA GLN A 36 -14.22 3.21 -6.32
C GLN A 36 -13.07 4.20 -6.16
N VAL A 37 -11.94 3.80 -5.54
CA VAL A 37 -10.74 4.64 -5.46
C VAL A 37 -10.16 4.88 -6.85
N LEU A 38 -10.04 3.84 -7.67
CA LEU A 38 -9.54 3.93 -9.04
C LEU A 38 -10.50 4.70 -9.96
N ALA A 39 -11.81 4.71 -9.70
CA ALA A 39 -12.77 5.54 -10.44
C ALA A 39 -12.66 7.03 -10.07
N ARG A 40 -12.28 7.33 -8.82
CA ARG A 40 -12.05 8.71 -8.36
C ARG A 40 -10.69 9.24 -8.81
N ALA A 41 -9.67 8.40 -8.82
CA ALA A 41 -8.40 8.71 -9.45
C ALA A 41 -8.64 8.74 -10.96
N LYS A 42 -8.60 9.89 -11.61
CA LYS A 42 -8.80 10.03 -13.08
C LYS A 42 -7.65 9.37 -13.85
N LEU A 43 -7.61 8.03 -13.85
CA LEU A 43 -6.55 7.23 -14.45
C LEU A 43 -6.78 7.10 -15.95
N ARG A 44 -5.71 7.19 -16.73
CA ARG A 44 -5.73 6.98 -18.18
C ARG A 44 -4.83 5.78 -18.53
N PRO A 45 -5.27 4.87 -19.40
CA PRO A 45 -4.40 3.81 -19.91
C PRO A 45 -3.29 4.42 -20.77
N VAL A 46 -2.07 3.93 -20.61
CA VAL A 46 -0.91 4.34 -21.41
C VAL A 46 -0.13 3.08 -21.80
N THR A 47 0.21 2.97 -23.08
CA THR A 47 1.08 1.91 -23.59
C THR A 47 2.48 2.46 -23.76
N ILE A 48 3.46 1.86 -23.06
CA ILE A 48 4.88 2.24 -23.11
C ILE A 48 5.67 1.03 -23.58
N ARG A 49 6.56 1.22 -24.57
CA ARG A 49 7.51 0.20 -24.98
C ARG A 49 8.75 0.30 -24.09
N LEU A 50 9.13 -0.82 -23.48
CA LEU A 50 10.31 -0.94 -22.63
C LEU A 50 11.23 -2.02 -23.19
N ALA A 51 12.54 -1.87 -22.99
CA ALA A 51 13.46 -2.92 -23.39
C ALA A 51 13.22 -4.18 -22.53
N ASN A 52 13.39 -5.36 -23.14
CA ASN A 52 13.19 -6.64 -22.43
C ASN A 52 14.06 -6.75 -21.17
N ARG A 53 15.29 -6.23 -21.23
CA ARG A 53 16.22 -6.20 -20.09
C ARG A 53 15.69 -5.38 -18.91
N ASP A 54 15.02 -4.27 -19.20
CA ASP A 54 14.45 -3.40 -18.15
C ASP A 54 13.24 -4.06 -17.51
N ILE A 55 12.40 -4.73 -18.30
CA ILE A 55 11.26 -5.51 -17.80
C ILE A 55 11.74 -6.61 -16.87
N GLU A 56 12.80 -7.33 -17.24
CA GLU A 56 13.35 -8.40 -16.40
C GLU A 56 13.96 -7.86 -15.10
N THR A 57 14.64 -6.71 -15.18
CA THR A 57 15.18 -6.02 -14.00
C THR A 57 14.07 -5.58 -13.06
N ALA A 58 13.01 -4.97 -13.61
CA ALA A 58 11.82 -4.59 -12.85
C ALA A 58 11.16 -5.80 -12.18
N ARG A 59 11.10 -6.96 -12.87
CA ARG A 59 10.56 -8.21 -12.30
C ARG A 59 11.37 -8.68 -11.09
N LYS A 60 12.71 -8.69 -11.19
CA LYS A 60 13.60 -9.09 -10.08
C LYS A 60 13.44 -8.16 -8.87
N LEU A 61 13.36 -6.86 -9.10
CA LEU A 61 13.18 -5.86 -8.04
C LEU A 61 11.78 -5.92 -7.41
N ALA A 62 10.75 -6.12 -8.22
CA ALA A 62 9.37 -6.25 -7.75
C ALA A 62 9.17 -7.51 -6.89
N ALA A 63 9.81 -8.64 -7.28
CA ALA A 63 9.79 -9.87 -6.51
C ALA A 63 10.36 -9.68 -5.09
N ARG A 64 11.46 -8.92 -4.94
CA ARG A 64 12.03 -8.58 -3.63
C ARG A 64 11.09 -7.76 -2.75
N LYS A 65 10.15 -7.02 -3.35
CA LYS A 65 9.13 -6.21 -2.65
C LYS A 65 7.79 -6.93 -2.50
N GLY A 66 7.64 -8.14 -3.02
CA GLY A 66 6.37 -8.89 -2.97
C GLY A 66 5.23 -8.26 -3.80
N ILE A 67 5.55 -7.49 -4.84
CA ILE A 67 4.56 -6.81 -5.70
C ILE A 67 4.72 -7.21 -7.16
N GLY A 68 3.67 -7.00 -7.97
CA GLY A 68 3.74 -7.23 -9.41
C GLY A 68 4.68 -6.26 -10.12
N TYR A 69 5.36 -6.73 -11.18
CA TYR A 69 6.32 -5.90 -11.94
C TYR A 69 5.68 -4.63 -12.52
N GLN A 70 4.41 -4.70 -12.93
CA GLN A 70 3.66 -3.54 -13.42
C GLN A 70 3.43 -2.50 -12.32
N THR A 71 3.06 -2.93 -11.11
CA THR A 71 2.89 -2.04 -9.95
C THR A 71 4.20 -1.37 -9.58
N TYR A 72 5.30 -2.13 -9.65
CA TYR A 72 6.63 -1.59 -9.40
C TYR A 72 7.04 -0.54 -10.44
N ILE A 73 6.80 -0.78 -11.73
CA ILE A 73 7.06 0.21 -12.79
C ILE A 73 6.23 1.47 -12.56
N LYS A 74 4.94 1.34 -12.19
CA LYS A 74 4.07 2.49 -11.87
C LYS A 74 4.60 3.29 -10.68
N MET A 75 5.10 2.63 -9.65
CA MET A 75 5.70 3.26 -8.47
C MET A 75 6.94 4.06 -8.87
N LEU A 76 7.88 3.46 -9.60
CA LEU A 76 9.10 4.14 -10.06
C LEU A 76 8.78 5.38 -10.91
N LEU A 77 7.80 5.27 -11.81
CA LEU A 77 7.37 6.41 -12.64
C LEU A 77 6.78 7.53 -11.77
N HIS A 78 5.94 7.20 -10.79
CA HIS A 78 5.36 8.18 -9.88
C HIS A 78 6.43 8.90 -9.05
N GLU A 79 7.38 8.16 -8.47
CA GLU A 79 8.49 8.71 -7.70
C GLU A 79 9.39 9.62 -8.54
N ALA A 80 9.70 9.22 -9.78
CA ALA A 80 10.50 10.01 -10.71
C ALA A 80 9.81 11.34 -11.06
N LEU A 81 8.51 11.29 -11.38
CA LEU A 81 7.73 12.49 -11.69
C LEU A 81 7.63 13.44 -10.48
N HIS A 82 7.37 12.91 -9.28
CA HIS A 82 7.30 13.70 -8.06
C HIS A 82 8.65 14.36 -7.72
N ARG A 83 9.76 13.64 -7.93
CA ARG A 83 11.10 14.20 -7.76
C ARG A 83 11.37 15.35 -8.72
N GLU A 84 10.98 15.19 -9.98
CA GLU A 84 11.23 16.20 -11.01
C GLU A 84 10.29 17.41 -10.87
N SER A 85 9.05 17.22 -10.41
CA SER A 85 8.14 18.34 -10.11
C SER A 85 8.64 19.21 -8.97
N ASN A 86 9.25 18.60 -7.95
CA ASN A 86 9.71 19.30 -6.76
C ASN A 86 11.10 19.93 -6.92
N ARG A 87 11.76 19.70 -8.06
CA ARG A 87 13.06 20.30 -8.39
C ARG A 87 12.91 21.70 -9.01
N ARG A 88 11.70 22.09 -9.39
CA ARG A 88 11.35 23.43 -9.91
C ARG A 88 10.88 24.32 -8.77
#